data_AF-A0A2K3LQE9-F1
#
_entry.id   AF-A0A2K3LQE9-F1
#
_cell.length_a   1.000
_cell.length_b   1.000
_cell.length_c   1.000
_cell.angle_alpha   90.00
_cell.angle_beta   90.00
_cell.angle_gamma   90.00
#
_symmetry.space_group_name_H-M   'P 1'
#
loop_
_entity.id
_entity.type
_entity.pdbx_description
1 polymer ?
#
loop_
_entity_poly.entity_id
_entity_poly.type
_entity_poly.pdbx_seq_one_letter_code
_entity_poly.pdbx_strand_id
1 'polypeptide(L)'
;MKYEDMDMFPESLICKRWTKTAKSDHISSVASQESNDEKMSMFRRGALAAAFNSLCDVSCKSASDYKQALEGIYSLCNKINKGREGSGHGKHKAKKYVARDPLMVKFK
;
A
#
# COMPACT_ATOMS: atom_id res chain seq x y z
N MET A 1 34.56 28.71 -43.00
CA MET A 1 34.64 27.53 -42.12
C MET A 1 33.96 26.41 -42.86
N LYS A 2 34.73 25.48 -43.44
CA LYS A 2 34.15 24.33 -44.16
C LYS A 2 33.74 23.33 -43.09
N TYR A 3 32.47 22.96 -43.06
CA TYR A 3 32.02 21.82 -42.26
C TYR A 3 32.58 20.58 -42.97
N GLU A 4 33.63 20.01 -42.41
CA GLU A 4 34.00 18.64 -42.73
C GLU A 4 32.88 17.75 -42.18
N ASP A 5 32.39 16.85 -43.02
CA ASP A 5 31.32 15.92 -42.70
C ASP A 5 31.70 15.11 -41.46
N MET A 6 31.12 15.46 -40.30
CA MET A 6 31.25 14.64 -39.10
C MET A 6 30.41 13.38 -39.28
N ASP A 7 31.07 12.32 -39.74
CA ASP A 7 30.43 11.00 -39.93
C ASP A 7 29.85 10.42 -38.63
N MET A 8 30.38 10.82 -37.46
CA MET A 8 29.92 10.31 -36.17
C MET A 8 30.17 11.28 -35.02
N PHE A 9 29.20 11.41 -34.12
CA PHE A 9 29.36 12.19 -32.90
C PHE A 9 30.22 11.46 -31.87
N PRO A 10 31.15 12.16 -31.17
CA PRO A 10 31.91 11.58 -30.07
C PRO A 10 30.98 11.11 -28.95
N GLU A 11 31.18 9.88 -28.44
CA GLU A 11 30.34 9.30 -27.37
C GLU A 11 30.32 10.14 -26.08
N SER A 12 31.37 10.91 -25.82
CA SER A 12 31.46 11.80 -24.66
C SER A 12 30.43 12.94 -24.69
N LEU A 13 29.94 13.30 -25.88
CA LEU A 13 28.94 14.35 -26.07
C LEU A 13 27.51 13.80 -26.17
N ILE A 14 27.36 12.47 -26.18
CA ILE A 14 26.05 11.83 -26.27
C ILE A 14 25.42 11.79 -24.88
N CYS A 15 24.28 12.47 -24.73
CA CYS A 15 23.50 12.43 -23.49
C CYS A 15 22.93 11.02 -23.26
N LYS A 16 23.61 10.22 -22.43
CA LYS A 16 23.24 8.82 -22.14
C LYS A 16 21.84 8.68 -21.55
N ARG A 17 21.27 9.73 -20.95
CA ARG A 17 19.91 9.77 -20.38
C ARG A 17 18.80 9.45 -21.40
N TRP A 18 19.05 9.66 -22.69
CA TRP A 18 18.10 9.36 -23.78
C TRP A 18 18.51 8.18 -24.66
N THR A 19 19.61 7.50 -24.32
CA THR A 19 20.10 6.34 -25.08
C THR A 19 19.47 5.03 -24.60
N LYS A 20 19.52 3.97 -25.43
CA LYS A 20 19.01 2.63 -25.05
C LYS A 20 19.67 2.08 -23.77
N THR A 21 20.89 2.50 -23.46
CA THR A 21 21.62 2.17 -22.22
C THR A 21 21.15 2.95 -21.00
N ALA A 22 20.28 3.96 -21.13
CA ALA A 22 19.68 4.66 -19.97
C ALA A 22 18.96 3.69 -19.01
N LYS A 23 18.48 2.56 -19.53
CA LYS A 23 17.77 1.53 -18.77
C LYS A 23 18.70 0.51 -18.09
N SER A 24 19.96 0.35 -18.52
CA SER A 24 20.86 -0.61 -17.85
C SER A 24 21.23 -0.13 -16.46
N ASP A 25 21.49 1.16 -16.31
CA ASP A 25 22.01 1.72 -15.06
C ASP A 25 20.88 1.99 -14.06
N HIS A 26 19.65 2.22 -14.55
CA HIS A 26 18.52 2.63 -13.72
C HIS A 26 17.58 1.49 -13.29
N ILE A 27 17.59 0.34 -13.98
CA ILE A 27 16.74 -0.81 -13.61
C ILE A 27 17.34 -1.59 -12.44
N SER A 28 18.64 -1.47 -12.16
CA SER A 28 19.29 -2.24 -11.08
C SER A 28 18.99 -1.75 -9.66
N SER A 29 18.39 -0.56 -9.47
CA SER A 29 18.26 0.04 -8.12
C SER A 29 16.81 0.29 -7.65
N VAL A 30 15.79 0.02 -8.48
CA VAL A 30 14.36 0.18 -8.12
C VAL A 30 13.67 -1.16 -7.82
N ALA A 31 14.41 -2.26 -7.77
CA ALA A 31 14.00 -3.39 -6.96
C ALA A 31 14.40 -3.07 -5.51
N SER A 32 13.69 -2.13 -4.87
CA SER A 32 13.70 -2.07 -3.41
C SER A 32 13.44 -3.49 -2.93
N GLN A 33 14.39 -4.02 -2.16
CA GLN A 33 14.36 -5.37 -1.60
C GLN A 33 13.21 -5.44 -0.57
N GLU A 34 11.97 -5.35 -1.04
CA GLU A 34 10.78 -5.65 -0.26
C GLU A 34 10.96 -7.06 0.24
N SER A 35 11.00 -7.20 1.55
CA SER A 35 11.10 -8.49 2.19
C SER A 35 9.93 -9.37 1.74
N ASN A 36 10.16 -10.67 1.61
CA ASN A 36 9.11 -11.61 1.24
C ASN A 36 7.89 -11.50 2.19
N ASP A 37 8.14 -11.13 3.45
CA ASP A 37 7.12 -10.90 4.48
C ASP A 37 6.26 -9.66 4.20
N GLU A 38 6.85 -8.56 3.74
CA GLU A 38 6.11 -7.37 3.32
C GLU A 38 5.22 -7.66 2.11
N LYS A 39 5.76 -8.38 1.11
CA LYS A 39 4.96 -8.82 -0.05
C LYS A 39 3.79 -9.68 0.38
N MET A 40 4.03 -10.70 1.21
CA MET A 40 2.97 -11.54 1.77
C MET A 40 1.95 -10.76 2.61
N SER A 41 2.39 -9.73 3.34
CA SER A 41 1.50 -8.83 4.06
C SER A 41 0.58 -8.06 3.11
N MET A 42 1.12 -7.54 2.00
CA MET A 42 0.34 -6.86 0.97
C MET A 42 -0.67 -7.79 0.29
N PHE A 43 -0.27 -9.01 -0.08
CA PHE A 43 -1.19 -10.01 -0.66
C PHE A 43 -2.35 -10.33 0.29
N ARG A 44 -2.05 -10.60 1.58
CA ARG A 44 -3.08 -10.86 2.59
C ARG A 44 -4.02 -9.67 2.77
N ARG A 45 -3.48 -8.44 2.77
CA ARG A 45 -4.30 -7.23 2.83
C ARG A 45 -5.21 -7.08 1.61
N GLY A 46 -4.70 -7.36 0.42
CA GLY A 46 -5.48 -7.31 -0.82
C GLY A 46 -6.65 -8.30 -0.81
N ALA A 47 -6.38 -9.55 -0.42
CA ALA A 47 -7.42 -10.58 -0.30
C ALA A 47 -8.52 -10.19 0.72
N LEU A 48 -8.10 -9.64 1.88
CA LEU A 48 -9.04 -9.13 2.88
C LEU A 48 -9.88 -7.97 2.36
N ALA A 49 -9.29 -7.03 1.62
CA ALA A 49 -10.01 -5.90 1.05
C ALA A 49 -11.08 -6.36 0.03
N ALA A 50 -10.76 -7.33 -0.83
CA ALA A 50 -11.73 -7.89 -1.78
C ALA A 50 -12.91 -8.59 -1.07
N ALA A 51 -12.62 -9.38 -0.04
CA ALA A 51 -13.68 -10.00 0.78
C ALA A 51 -14.53 -8.96 1.50
N PHE A 52 -13.91 -7.89 2.01
CA PHE A 52 -14.61 -6.80 2.68
C PHE A 52 -15.53 -6.03 1.73
N ASN A 53 -15.10 -5.78 0.49
CA ASN A 53 -15.95 -5.18 -0.53
C ASN A 53 -17.21 -6.03 -0.79
N SER A 54 -17.04 -7.36 -0.92
CA SER A 54 -18.17 -8.28 -1.08
C SER A 54 -19.12 -8.26 0.14
N LEU A 55 -18.56 -8.10 1.35
CA LEU A 55 -19.36 -7.92 2.56
C LEU A 55 -20.13 -6.59 2.54
N CYS A 56 -19.53 -5.50 2.07
CA CYS A 56 -20.20 -4.21 1.92
C CYS A 56 -21.37 -4.30 0.95
N ASP A 57 -21.22 -5.00 -0.18
CA ASP A 57 -22.28 -5.19 -1.19
C ASP A 57 -23.55 -5.83 -0.63
N VAL A 58 -23.43 -6.69 0.40
CA VAL A 58 -24.58 -7.32 1.06
C VAL A 58 -25.04 -6.54 2.30
N SER A 59 -24.11 -6.07 3.12
CA SER A 59 -24.40 -5.48 4.43
C SER A 59 -24.92 -4.04 4.37
N CYS A 60 -24.59 -3.28 3.32
CA CYS A 60 -25.04 -1.89 3.20
C CYS A 60 -26.51 -1.74 2.76
N LYS A 61 -27.21 -2.85 2.44
CA LYS A 61 -28.60 -2.82 1.96
C LYS A 61 -29.61 -2.53 3.05
N SER A 62 -29.31 -2.84 4.31
CA SER A 62 -30.20 -2.59 5.44
C SER A 62 -29.43 -2.13 6.68
N ALA A 63 -30.09 -1.37 7.55
CA ALA A 63 -29.48 -0.90 8.79
C ALA A 63 -29.18 -2.06 9.76
N SER A 64 -29.99 -3.11 9.76
CA SER A 64 -29.75 -4.31 10.58
C SER A 64 -28.53 -5.09 10.11
N ASP A 65 -28.41 -5.34 8.80
CA ASP A 65 -27.30 -6.11 8.23
C ASP A 65 -25.98 -5.34 8.38
N TYR A 66 -26.03 -4.03 8.20
CA TYR A 66 -24.88 -3.14 8.44
C TYR A 66 -24.40 -3.23 9.89
N LYS A 67 -25.32 -3.13 10.86
CA LYS A 67 -24.99 -3.22 12.28
C LYS A 67 -24.40 -4.60 12.62
N GLN A 68 -25.02 -5.66 12.12
CA GLN A 68 -24.54 -7.03 12.32
C GLN A 68 -23.13 -7.23 11.73
N ALA A 69 -22.88 -6.72 10.53
CA ALA A 69 -21.57 -6.80 9.88
C ALA A 69 -20.51 -6.05 10.70
N LEU A 70 -20.80 -4.83 11.17
CA LEU A 70 -19.89 -4.06 12.01
C LEU A 70 -19.55 -4.77 13.33
N GLU A 71 -20.55 -5.26 14.04
CA GLU A 71 -20.35 -6.00 15.29
C GLU A 71 -19.50 -7.26 15.07
N GLY A 72 -19.76 -7.98 13.97
CA GLY A 72 -18.96 -9.11 13.52
C GLY A 72 -17.49 -8.76 13.32
N ILE A 73 -17.22 -7.68 12.57
CA ILE A 73 -15.86 -7.18 12.29
C ILE A 73 -15.13 -6.82 13.58
N TYR A 74 -15.77 -6.05 14.48
CA TYR A 74 -15.15 -5.68 15.77
C TYR A 74 -14.88 -6.89 16.65
N SER A 75 -15.80 -7.85 16.69
CA SER A 75 -15.61 -9.09 17.45
C SER A 75 -14.41 -9.90 16.93
N LEU A 76 -14.24 -9.96 15.61
CA LEU A 76 -13.13 -10.67 14.97
C LEU A 76 -11.78 -9.98 15.27
N CYS A 77 -11.72 -8.66 15.12
CA CYS A 77 -10.53 -7.88 15.47
C CYS A 77 -10.13 -8.09 16.94
N ASN A 78 -11.10 -8.06 17.86
CA ASN A 78 -10.86 -8.30 19.28
C ASN A 78 -10.33 -9.71 19.55
N LYS A 79 -10.85 -10.75 18.88
CA LYS A 79 -10.36 -12.13 19.00
C LYS A 79 -8.90 -12.25 18.52
N ILE A 80 -8.58 -11.67 17.37
CA ILE A 80 -7.21 -11.67 16.81
C ILE A 80 -6.24 -10.95 17.76
N ASN A 81 -6.63 -9.80 18.30
CA ASN A 81 -5.78 -9.05 19.23
C ASN A 81 -5.58 -9.79 20.56
N LYS A 82 -6.65 -10.35 21.15
CA LYS A 82 -6.53 -11.16 22.38
C LYS A 82 -5.64 -12.39 22.20
N GLY A 83 -5.71 -13.06 21.05
CA GLY A 83 -4.83 -14.19 20.72
C GLY A 83 -3.35 -13.80 20.67
N ARG A 84 -3.05 -12.54 20.28
CA ARG A 84 -1.68 -11.99 20.28
C ARG A 84 -1.22 -11.56 21.68
N GLU A 85 -2.13 -11.06 22.51
CA GLU A 85 -1.84 -10.70 23.90
C GLU A 85 -1.63 -11.92 24.81
N GLY A 86 -2.31 -13.04 24.54
CA GLY A 86 -2.17 -14.30 25.29
C GLY A 86 -0.85 -15.05 25.03
N SER A 87 -0.11 -14.71 23.97
CA SER A 87 1.14 -15.38 23.57
C SER A 87 2.41 -14.57 23.83
N GLY A 88 2.33 -13.40 24.47
CA GLY A 88 3.50 -12.55 24.66
C GLY A 88 3.29 -11.43 25.66
N HIS A 89 4.00 -11.52 26.77
CA HIS A 89 4.22 -10.41 27.70
C HIS A 89 4.95 -9.27 26.95
N GLY A 90 4.20 -8.32 26.39
CA GLY A 90 4.77 -7.20 25.63
C GLY A 90 3.76 -6.08 25.49
N LYS A 91 3.80 -5.12 26.43
CA LYS A 91 2.90 -3.96 26.48
C LYS A 91 3.10 -3.06 25.25
N HIS A 92 2.33 -3.25 24.18
CA HIS A 92 2.13 -2.22 23.17
C HIS A 92 0.77 -1.55 23.37
N LYS A 93 0.82 -0.30 23.85
CA LYS A 93 -0.34 0.58 24.03
C LYS A 93 -1.06 0.73 22.67
N ALA A 94 -2.22 0.09 22.53
CA ALA A 94 -3.10 0.31 21.40
C ALA A 94 -3.54 1.79 21.39
N LYS A 95 -3.05 2.58 20.42
CA LYS A 95 -3.64 3.89 20.12
C LYS A 95 -5.04 3.64 19.61
N LYS A 96 -6.05 4.06 20.36
CA LYS A 96 -7.44 4.12 19.90
C LYS A 96 -7.50 5.02 18.67
N TYR A 97 -7.64 4.44 17.48
CA TYR A 97 -8.07 5.19 16.31
C TYR A 97 -9.55 5.50 16.49
N VAL A 98 -9.83 6.71 17.00
CA VAL A 98 -11.17 7.30 16.93
C VAL A 98 -11.28 7.88 15.53
N ALA A 99 -11.82 7.10 14.58
CA ALA A 99 -12.31 7.65 13.34
C ALA A 99 -13.52 8.53 13.70
N ARG A 100 -13.30 9.84 13.80
CA ARG A 100 -14.37 10.81 14.03
C ARG A 100 -15.04 11.09 12.69
N ASP A 101 -16.37 11.12 12.72
CA ASP A 101 -17.26 11.44 11.59
C ASP A 101 -16.78 12.71 10.82
N PRO A 102 -16.58 12.66 9.48
CA PRO A 102 -16.09 13.79 8.69
C PRO A 102 -17.00 15.03 8.68
N LEU A 103 -18.23 14.93 9.17
CA LEU A 103 -19.24 15.98 9.06
C LEU A 103 -19.05 17.20 10.00
N MET A 104 -17.96 17.26 10.77
CA MET A 104 -17.72 18.32 11.76
C MET A 104 -16.52 19.24 11.46
N VAL A 105 -16.18 19.45 10.19
CA VAL A 105 -15.27 20.57 9.83
C VAL A 105 -16.09 21.84 9.70
N LYS A 106 -16.20 22.62 10.78
CA LYS A 106 -16.64 24.02 10.66
C LYS A 106 -15.44 24.84 10.21
N PHE A 107 -15.54 25.43 9.03
CA PHE A 107 -14.63 26.46 8.56
C PHE A 107 -14.80 27.70 9.44
N LYS A 108 -13.67 28.29 9.85
CA LYS A 108 -13.60 29.56 10.57
C LYS A 108 -13.09 30.64 9.62
#